data_AF-A0A6G3MKH8-F1
#
_entry.id   AF-A0A6G3MKH8-F1
#
_cell.length_a   1.000
_cell.length_b   1.000
_cell.length_c   1.000
_cell.angle_alpha   90.00
_cell.angle_beta   90.00
_cell.angle_gamma   90.00
#
_symmetry.space_group_name_H-M   'P 1'
#
loop_
_entity.id
_entity.type
_entity.pdbx_description
1 polymer ?
#
loop_
_entity_poly.entity_id
_entity_poly.type
_entity_poly.pdbx_seq_one_letter_code
_entity_poly.pdbx_strand_id
1 'polypeptide(L)'
;LSILSFPPLPKKKDLNEKIVPAYSHLSFVMTWEVIKKAFKNIPFIFLTISMFFDGLVINGLTVFFPKLIETQFSVSSSRAALFSGSIFVFGSMIGLMCGGFTIKYFGWSYKKLIDRICFFSLIGSGFFLFLFFRCPTNLLYGVTQKPGKSLSYTTSCAATCKCDIKDYIPVCVDGKKTYYSPCSAGCVQQSGEKGALKFSQCSCG
;
A
#
# COMPACT_ATOMS: atom_id res chain seq x y z
N LEU A 1 47.18 -35.18 23.13
CA LEU A 1 46.82 -34.26 24.24
C LEU A 1 45.67 -33.40 23.77
N SER A 2 44.48 -33.35 24.35
CA SER A 2 43.92 -34.02 25.52
C SER A 2 42.41 -34.10 25.32
N ILE A 3 41.87 -35.22 25.79
CA ILE A 3 40.45 -35.60 25.83
C ILE A 3 39.71 -34.59 26.73
N LEU A 4 38.76 -33.83 26.18
CA LEU A 4 37.74 -33.17 27.00
C LEU A 4 36.56 -34.12 27.15
N SER A 5 36.66 -34.96 28.18
CA SER A 5 35.56 -35.77 28.69
C SER A 5 34.52 -34.84 29.29
N PHE A 6 33.38 -34.67 28.61
CA PHE A 6 32.23 -33.98 29.22
C PHE A 6 31.60 -34.90 30.28
N PRO A 7 31.33 -34.39 31.50
CA PRO A 7 30.57 -35.16 32.50
C PRO A 7 29.14 -35.44 32.00
N PRO A 8 28.50 -36.54 32.46
CA PRO A 8 27.17 -36.91 31.99
C PRO A 8 26.13 -35.83 32.34
N LEU A 9 25.36 -35.41 31.33
CA LEU A 9 24.29 -34.42 31.46
C LEU A 9 23.22 -34.87 32.48
N PRO A 10 22.79 -33.99 33.40
CA PRO A 10 21.70 -34.31 34.32
C PRO A 10 20.38 -34.55 33.57
N LYS A 11 19.53 -35.43 34.13
CA LYS A 11 18.29 -35.89 33.48
C LYS A 11 17.32 -34.72 33.23
N LYS A 12 16.83 -34.62 31.98
CA LYS A 12 15.96 -33.57 31.40
C LYS A 12 14.68 -33.25 32.18
N LYS A 13 14.23 -34.13 33.09
CA LYS A 13 12.95 -34.03 33.80
C LYS A 13 13.02 -33.07 35.00
N ASP A 14 14.09 -33.18 35.80
CA ASP A 14 14.30 -32.33 37.00
C ASP A 14 14.78 -30.91 36.65
N LEU A 15 15.40 -30.76 35.47
CA LEU A 15 15.88 -29.48 34.95
C LEU A 15 14.71 -28.57 34.53
N ASN A 16 13.67 -29.11 33.87
CA ASN A 16 12.55 -28.33 33.35
C ASN A 16 11.58 -27.83 34.44
N GLU A 17 11.39 -28.58 35.53
CA GLU A 17 10.39 -28.24 36.56
C GLU A 17 10.82 -27.04 37.44
N LYS A 18 12.13 -26.88 37.70
CA LYS A 18 12.67 -25.76 38.52
C LYS A 18 13.21 -24.59 37.71
N ILE A 19 13.72 -24.80 36.49
CA ILE A 19 14.38 -23.73 35.70
C ILE A 19 13.39 -22.92 34.88
N VAL A 20 12.29 -23.49 34.38
CA VAL A 20 11.30 -22.77 33.57
C VAL A 20 10.62 -21.60 34.31
N PRO A 21 10.14 -21.74 35.56
CA PRO A 21 9.53 -20.62 36.29
C PRO A 21 10.56 -19.59 36.81
N ALA A 22 11.81 -20.02 37.08
CA ALA A 22 12.89 -19.12 37.43
C ALA A 22 13.39 -18.32 36.21
N TYR A 23 13.43 -18.94 35.03
CA TYR A 23 13.84 -18.32 33.77
C TYR A 23 12.80 -17.32 33.24
N SER A 24 11.50 -17.53 33.46
CA SER A 24 10.45 -16.57 33.05
C SER A 24 10.49 -15.28 33.86
N HIS A 25 10.63 -15.36 35.19
CA HIS A 25 10.79 -14.19 36.06
C HIS A 25 12.14 -13.49 35.85
N LEU A 26 13.23 -14.25 35.69
CA LEU A 26 14.55 -13.68 35.40
C LEU A 26 14.61 -13.04 34.00
N SER A 27 13.89 -13.59 33.02
CA SER A 27 13.71 -13.00 31.68
C SER A 27 12.95 -11.68 31.76
N PHE A 28 11.84 -11.61 32.51
CA PHE A 28 11.08 -10.36 32.66
C PHE A 28 11.89 -9.24 33.33
N VAL A 29 12.57 -9.55 34.43
CA VAL A 29 13.42 -8.59 35.16
C VAL A 29 14.63 -8.16 34.30
N MET A 30 15.28 -9.12 33.62
CA MET A 30 16.41 -8.79 32.75
C MET A 30 15.97 -7.98 31.53
N THR A 31 14.78 -8.25 30.98
CA THR A 31 14.20 -7.48 29.88
C THR A 31 13.86 -6.05 30.32
N TRP A 32 13.30 -5.86 31.52
CA TRP A 32 12.99 -4.53 32.07
C TRP A 32 14.24 -3.66 32.27
N GLU A 33 15.33 -4.24 32.76
CA GLU A 33 16.61 -3.52 32.93
C GLU A 33 17.28 -3.18 31.60
N VAL A 34 17.15 -4.04 30.59
CA VAL A 34 17.59 -3.76 29.22
C VAL A 34 16.75 -2.64 28.59
N ILE A 35 15.43 -2.67 28.78
CA ILE A 35 14.53 -1.61 28.31
C ILE A 35 14.89 -0.27 28.95
N LYS A 36 15.08 -0.22 30.27
CA LYS A 36 15.51 1.01 30.96
C LYS A 36 16.83 1.57 30.42
N LYS A 37 17.80 0.68 30.11
CA LYS A 37 19.07 1.10 29.49
C LYS A 37 18.87 1.59 28.05
N ALA A 38 17.97 0.97 27.29
CA ALA A 38 17.64 1.40 25.94
C ALA A 38 16.99 2.80 25.92
N PHE A 39 16.09 3.10 26.87
CA PHE A 39 15.48 4.43 27.01
C PHE A 39 16.46 5.52 27.48
N LYS A 40 17.65 5.17 27.99
CA LYS A 40 18.70 6.16 28.30
C LYS A 40 19.57 6.50 27.08
N ASN A 41 19.52 5.69 26.02
CA ASN A 41 20.29 5.91 24.80
C ASN A 41 19.54 6.84 23.85
N ILE A 42 19.94 8.11 23.82
CA ILE A 42 19.35 9.14 22.95
C ILE A 42 19.27 8.72 21.47
N PRO A 43 20.31 8.15 20.83
CA PRO A 43 20.22 7.72 19.43
C PRO A 43 19.18 6.61 19.21
N PHE A 44 19.02 5.72 20.18
CA PHE A 44 18.04 4.63 20.11
C PHE A 44 16.60 5.17 20.13
N ILE A 45 16.33 6.18 20.97
CA ILE A 45 15.01 6.84 21.01
C ILE A 45 14.69 7.50 19.67
N PHE A 46 15.62 8.27 19.10
CA PHE A 46 15.40 8.93 17.80
C PHE A 46 15.14 7.92 16.68
N LEU A 47 15.90 6.83 16.62
CA LEU A 47 15.68 5.76 15.64
C LEU A 47 14.30 5.12 15.80
N THR A 48 13.86 4.88 17.03
CA THR A 48 12.55 4.29 17.32
C THR A 48 11.41 5.22 16.89
N ILE A 49 11.54 6.53 17.19
CA ILE A 49 10.57 7.54 16.75
C ILE A 49 10.51 7.61 15.22
N SER A 50 11.66 7.59 14.54
CA SER A 50 11.72 7.56 13.07
C SER A 50 10.97 6.36 12.50
N MET A 51 11.26 5.16 13.00
CA MET A 51 10.60 3.92 12.54
C MET A 51 9.08 3.94 12.77
N PHE A 52 8.62 4.59 13.85
CA PHE A 52 7.19 4.76 14.10
C PHE A 52 6.52 5.64 13.04
N PHE A 53 7.12 6.80 12.71
CA PHE A 53 6.60 7.68 11.66
C PHE A 53 6.67 7.02 10.28
N ASP A 54 7.75 6.32 9.96
CA ASP A 54 7.88 5.58 8.70
C ASP A 54 6.80 4.50 8.59
N GLY A 55 6.55 3.75 9.68
CA GLY A 55 5.47 2.77 9.73
C GLY A 55 4.08 3.38 9.54
N LEU A 56 3.82 4.55 10.13
CA LEU A 56 2.56 5.26 9.95
C LEU A 56 2.33 5.66 8.48
N VAL A 57 3.35 6.19 7.83
CA VAL A 57 3.31 6.57 6.41
C VAL A 57 3.09 5.34 5.52
N ILE A 58 3.86 4.26 5.73
CA ILE A 58 3.75 3.03 4.94
C ILE A 58 2.35 2.41 5.08
N ASN A 59 1.82 2.33 6.29
CA ASN A 59 0.49 1.78 6.53
C ASN A 59 -0.60 2.63 5.87
N GLY A 60 -0.52 3.96 6.00
CA GLY A 60 -1.46 4.87 5.33
C GLY A 60 -1.45 4.69 3.81
N LEU A 61 -0.26 4.66 3.20
CA LEU A 61 -0.13 4.46 1.76
C LEU A 61 -0.64 3.09 1.34
N THR A 62 -0.25 2.02 2.02
CA THR A 62 -0.64 0.65 1.63
C THR A 62 -2.15 0.48 1.58
N VAL A 63 -2.89 1.09 2.53
CA VAL A 63 -4.36 1.00 2.60
C VAL A 63 -5.04 1.95 1.62
N PHE A 64 -4.63 3.22 1.56
CA PHE A 64 -5.35 4.24 0.79
C PHE A 64 -4.91 4.32 -0.68
N PHE A 65 -3.66 3.99 -0.99
CA PHE A 65 -3.12 4.08 -2.34
C PHE A 65 -3.90 3.23 -3.39
N PRO A 66 -4.24 1.95 -3.16
CA PRO A 66 -5.05 1.20 -4.13
C PRO A 66 -6.43 1.86 -4.34
N LYS A 67 -7.03 2.45 -3.29
CA LYS A 67 -8.32 3.14 -3.42
C LYS A 67 -8.19 4.46 -4.20
N LEU A 68 -7.06 5.15 -4.06
CA LEU A 68 -6.75 6.32 -4.89
C LEU A 68 -6.65 5.91 -6.36
N ILE A 69 -5.94 4.83 -6.69
CA ILE A 69 -5.83 4.33 -8.06
C ILE A 69 -7.21 3.90 -8.59
N GLU A 70 -7.99 3.17 -7.79
CA GLU A 70 -9.34 2.77 -8.12
C GLU A 70 -10.22 3.98 -8.48
N THR A 71 -10.14 5.04 -7.68
CA THR A 71 -10.96 6.26 -7.89
C THR A 71 -10.45 7.11 -9.05
N GLN A 72 -9.14 7.24 -9.22
CA GLN A 72 -8.53 8.10 -10.25
C GLN A 72 -8.59 7.47 -11.65
N PHE A 73 -8.33 6.16 -11.75
CA PHE A 73 -8.32 5.44 -13.03
C PHE A 73 -9.60 4.65 -13.28
N SER A 74 -10.53 4.65 -12.31
CA SER A 74 -11.81 3.93 -12.41
C SER A 74 -11.62 2.47 -12.83
N VAL A 75 -10.65 1.80 -12.22
CA VAL A 75 -10.34 0.38 -12.45
C VAL A 75 -10.98 -0.49 -11.38
N SER A 76 -11.15 -1.79 -11.62
CA SER A 76 -11.65 -2.71 -10.58
C SER A 76 -10.66 -2.80 -9.41
N SER A 77 -11.17 -2.99 -8.19
CA SER A 77 -10.35 -3.10 -6.97
C SER A 77 -9.28 -4.19 -7.06
N SER A 78 -9.56 -5.30 -7.76
CA SER A 78 -8.60 -6.38 -8.00
C SER A 78 -7.42 -5.95 -8.87
N ARG A 79 -7.66 -5.22 -9.96
CA ARG A 79 -6.60 -4.74 -10.86
C ARG A 79 -5.79 -3.62 -10.22
N ALA A 80 -6.47 -2.72 -9.48
CA ALA A 80 -5.80 -1.67 -8.72
C ALA A 80 -4.82 -2.26 -7.70
N ALA A 81 -5.25 -3.26 -6.93
CA ALA A 81 -4.43 -3.91 -5.91
C ALA A 81 -3.19 -4.60 -6.49
N LEU A 82 -3.34 -5.33 -7.61
CA LEU A 82 -2.23 -5.98 -8.30
C LEU A 82 -1.20 -4.97 -8.80
N PHE A 83 -1.66 -3.86 -9.38
CA PHE A 83 -0.78 -2.82 -9.88
C PHE A 83 -0.03 -2.10 -8.75
N SER A 84 -0.74 -1.67 -7.70
CA SER A 84 -0.11 -1.04 -6.53
C SER A 84 0.87 -1.99 -5.83
N GLY A 85 0.49 -3.26 -5.67
CA GLY A 85 1.34 -4.26 -5.03
C GLY A 85 2.63 -4.49 -5.82
N SER A 86 2.54 -4.58 -7.14
CA SER A 86 3.70 -4.71 -8.02
C SER A 86 4.65 -3.51 -7.88
N ILE A 87 4.11 -2.29 -7.89
CA ILE A 87 4.91 -1.07 -7.71
C ILE A 87 5.63 -1.08 -6.36
N PHE A 88 4.94 -1.42 -5.27
CA PHE A 88 5.56 -1.45 -3.94
C PHE A 88 6.67 -2.51 -3.85
N VAL A 89 6.44 -3.72 -4.38
CA VAL A 89 7.43 -4.80 -4.33
C VAL A 89 8.67 -4.46 -5.13
N PHE A 90 8.50 -4.11 -6.41
CA PHE A 90 9.64 -3.79 -7.27
C PHE A 90 10.34 -2.50 -6.84
N GLY A 91 9.58 -1.48 -6.44
CA GLY A 91 10.10 -0.23 -5.91
C GLY A 91 10.95 -0.44 -4.65
N SER A 92 10.46 -1.25 -3.70
CA SER A 92 11.21 -1.59 -2.49
C SER A 92 12.48 -2.37 -2.80
N MET A 93 12.41 -3.35 -3.71
CA MET A 93 13.58 -4.13 -4.12
C MET A 93 14.68 -3.25 -4.71
N ILE A 94 14.33 -2.38 -5.67
CA ILE A 94 15.29 -1.47 -6.30
C ILE A 94 15.84 -0.48 -5.27
N GLY A 95 14.98 0.11 -4.44
CA GLY A 95 15.39 1.09 -3.42
C GLY A 95 16.36 0.51 -2.39
N LEU A 96 16.06 -0.68 -1.86
CA LEU A 96 16.92 -1.35 -0.88
C LEU A 96 18.27 -1.75 -1.50
N MET A 97 18.25 -2.29 -2.72
CA MET A 97 19.46 -2.72 -3.40
C MET A 97 20.36 -1.53 -3.76
N CYS A 98 19.79 -0.46 -4.32
CA CYS A 98 20.53 0.77 -4.63
C CYS A 98 21.06 1.45 -3.36
N GLY A 99 20.26 1.53 -2.29
CA GLY A 99 20.69 2.13 -1.02
C GLY A 99 21.84 1.36 -0.38
N GLY A 100 21.73 0.03 -0.28
CA GLY A 100 22.80 -0.82 0.25
C GLY A 100 24.07 -0.77 -0.60
N PHE A 101 23.93 -0.80 -1.93
CA PHE A 101 25.06 -0.69 -2.85
C PHE A 101 25.77 0.67 -2.73
N THR A 102 25.01 1.76 -2.63
CA THR A 102 25.56 3.12 -2.48
C THR A 102 26.40 3.23 -1.20
N ILE A 103 25.90 2.73 -0.07
CA ILE A 103 26.64 2.77 1.21
C ILE A 103 27.93 1.96 1.11
N LYS A 104 27.86 0.76 0.51
CA LYS A 104 29.01 -0.13 0.35
C LYS A 104 30.06 0.41 -0.61
N TYR A 105 29.64 1.01 -1.72
CA TYR A 105 30.52 1.48 -2.78
C TYR A 105 31.27 2.76 -2.39
N PHE A 106 30.56 3.72 -1.78
CA PHE A 106 31.15 5.03 -1.50
C PHE A 106 31.88 5.14 -0.15
N GLY A 107 31.69 4.18 0.76
CA GLY A 107 32.45 4.12 2.02
C GLY A 107 32.39 5.41 2.85
N TRP A 108 31.22 6.07 2.92
CA TRP A 108 31.08 7.38 3.57
C TRP A 108 31.32 7.33 5.08
N SER A 109 31.96 8.38 5.60
CA SER A 109 32.01 8.62 7.05
C SER A 109 30.61 8.84 7.62
N TYR A 110 30.39 8.44 8.88
CA TYR A 110 29.08 8.46 9.54
C TYR A 110 28.35 9.81 9.45
N LYS A 111 29.06 10.93 9.57
CA LYS A 111 28.48 12.28 9.45
C LYS A 111 27.93 12.54 8.05
N LYS A 112 28.68 12.17 7.01
CA LYS A 112 28.28 12.34 5.61
C LYS A 112 27.14 11.38 5.25
N LEU A 113 27.14 10.18 5.83
CA LEU A 113 26.06 9.21 5.62
C LEU A 113 24.72 9.75 6.13
N ILE A 114 24.68 10.30 7.35
CA ILE A 114 23.45 10.85 7.93
C ILE A 114 22.94 12.03 7.10
N ASP A 115 23.83 12.97 6.74
CA ASP A 115 23.48 14.13 5.91
C ASP A 115 22.85 13.71 4.57
N ARG A 116 23.43 12.70 3.92
CA ARG A 116 22.90 12.17 2.65
C ARG A 116 21.57 11.44 2.82
N ILE A 117 21.39 10.67 3.89
CA ILE A 117 20.10 10.02 4.18
C ILE A 117 19.01 11.07 4.39
N CYS A 118 19.29 12.13 5.15
CA CYS A 118 18.35 13.24 5.34
C CYS A 118 18.00 13.93 4.01
N PHE A 119 18.98 14.14 3.13
CA PHE A 119 18.75 14.71 1.80
C PHE A 119 17.85 13.84 0.92
N PHE A 120 18.10 12.53 0.85
CA PHE A 120 17.24 11.61 0.08
C PHE A 120 15.84 11.49 0.69
N SER A 121 15.72 11.52 2.02
CA SER A 121 14.43 11.52 2.72
C SER A 121 13.61 12.78 2.38
N LEU A 122 14.25 13.96 2.32
CA LEU A 122 13.59 15.21 1.93
C LEU A 122 13.10 15.18 0.48
N ILE A 123 13.89 14.61 -0.44
CA ILE A 123 13.47 14.42 -1.82
C ILE A 123 12.28 13.45 -1.88
N GLY A 124 12.36 12.33 -1.16
CA GLY A 124 11.30 11.34 -1.07
C GLY A 124 9.98 11.91 -0.51
N SER A 125 10.06 12.79 0.50
CA SER A 125 8.86 13.46 1.02
C SER A 125 8.23 14.40 0.00
N GLY A 126 9.03 15.07 -0.83
CA GLY A 126 8.57 15.85 -1.97
C GLY A 126 7.82 15.02 -3.01
N PHE A 127 8.20 13.75 -3.22
CA PHE A 127 7.47 12.88 -4.14
C PHE A 127 6.03 12.57 -3.67
N PHE A 128 5.75 12.61 -2.37
CA PHE A 128 4.37 12.45 -1.89
C PHE A 128 3.45 13.59 -2.33
N LEU A 129 3.99 14.77 -2.65
CA LEU A 129 3.21 15.87 -3.21
C LEU A 129 2.61 15.52 -4.58
N PHE A 130 3.20 14.59 -5.32
CA PHE A 130 2.61 14.11 -6.58
C PHE A 130 1.26 13.43 -6.40
N LEU A 131 0.95 12.88 -5.21
CA LEU A 131 -0.38 12.33 -4.92
C LEU A 131 -1.48 13.42 -4.91
N PHE A 132 -1.11 14.69 -4.74
CA PHE A 132 -2.05 15.82 -4.79
C PHE A 132 -2.31 16.34 -6.21
N PHE A 133 -1.46 15.99 -7.19
CA PHE A 133 -1.73 16.30 -8.59
C PHE A 133 -2.86 15.40 -9.09
N ARG A 134 -4.07 15.95 -9.12
CA ARG A 134 -5.23 15.28 -9.71
C ARG A 134 -5.16 15.37 -11.22
N CYS A 135 -5.40 14.24 -11.88
CA CYS A 135 -5.73 14.26 -13.30
C CYS A 135 -7.08 14.98 -13.47
N PRO A 136 -7.31 15.79 -14.52
CA PRO A 136 -8.65 16.26 -14.83
C PRO A 136 -9.58 15.05 -14.90
N THR A 137 -10.60 15.03 -14.03
CA THR A 137 -11.58 13.95 -13.99
C THR A 137 -12.18 13.83 -15.38
N ASN A 138 -12.01 12.68 -16.04
CA ASN A 138 -12.72 12.42 -17.29
C ASN A 138 -14.21 12.60 -16.99
N LEU A 139 -14.86 13.55 -17.66
CA LEU A 139 -16.28 13.82 -17.47
C LEU A 139 -17.04 12.55 -17.82
N LEU A 140 -17.54 11.85 -16.80
CA LEU A 140 -18.44 10.73 -16.99
C LEU A 140 -19.78 11.30 -17.45
N TYR A 141 -20.13 11.03 -18.70
CA TYR A 141 -21.39 11.46 -19.26
C TYR A 141 -22.52 10.62 -18.68
N GLY A 142 -23.66 11.26 -18.43
CA GLY A 142 -24.86 10.60 -17.95
C GLY A 142 -24.96 10.38 -16.44
N VAL A 143 -24.00 10.84 -15.63
CA VAL A 143 -24.11 10.87 -14.17
C VAL A 143 -23.72 12.24 -13.62
N THR A 144 -24.54 12.80 -12.75
CA THR A 144 -24.18 13.99 -11.97
C THR A 144 -23.90 13.56 -10.54
N GLN A 145 -22.70 13.89 -10.04
CA GLN A 145 -22.37 13.71 -8.63
C GLN A 145 -22.86 14.95 -7.87
N LYS A 146 -23.96 14.80 -7.11
CA LYS A 146 -24.40 15.86 -6.19
C LYS A 146 -23.46 15.88 -4.96
N PRO A 147 -23.04 17.05 -4.48
CA PRO A 147 -22.21 17.13 -3.27
C PRO A 147 -23.03 16.64 -2.07
N GLY A 148 -22.63 15.51 -1.49
CA GLY A 148 -23.15 15.02 -0.21
C GLY A 148 -23.93 13.70 -0.22
N LYS A 149 -24.43 13.18 -1.36
CA LYS A 149 -24.97 11.81 -1.47
C LYS A 149 -25.42 11.45 -2.88
N SER A 150 -25.27 10.16 -3.20
CA SER A 150 -25.73 9.40 -4.37
C SER A 150 -25.40 10.00 -5.74
N LEU A 151 -24.66 9.24 -6.55
CA LEU A 151 -24.65 9.40 -8.00
C LEU A 151 -26.10 9.38 -8.49
N SER A 152 -26.45 10.19 -9.48
CA SER A 152 -27.77 10.17 -10.09
C SER A 152 -27.61 10.25 -11.59
N TYR A 153 -28.24 9.33 -12.31
CA TYR A 153 -28.21 9.37 -13.76
C TYR A 153 -28.97 10.61 -14.27
N THR A 154 -28.39 11.31 -15.23
CA THR A 154 -28.93 12.57 -15.77
C THR A 154 -29.28 12.46 -17.26
N THR A 155 -28.90 11.38 -17.94
CA THR A 155 -29.27 11.16 -19.34
C THR A 155 -30.73 10.73 -19.48
N SER A 156 -31.40 11.23 -20.52
CA SER A 156 -32.75 10.80 -20.91
C SER A 156 -32.81 9.27 -21.13
N CYS A 157 -31.78 8.68 -21.76
CA CYS A 157 -31.71 7.23 -21.94
C CYS A 157 -31.69 6.46 -20.60
N ALA A 158 -30.98 6.96 -19.59
CA ALA A 158 -30.95 6.29 -18.29
C ALA A 158 -32.30 6.36 -17.56
N ALA A 159 -33.04 7.46 -17.73
CA ALA A 159 -34.40 7.60 -17.21
C ALA A 159 -35.39 6.67 -17.93
N THR A 160 -35.28 6.53 -19.25
CA THR A 160 -36.11 5.61 -20.05
C THR A 160 -35.87 4.15 -19.68
N CYS A 161 -34.60 3.75 -19.46
CA CYS A 161 -34.23 2.38 -19.13
C CYS A 161 -34.31 2.03 -17.63
N LYS A 162 -34.64 3.00 -16.75
CA LYS A 162 -34.67 2.83 -15.28
C LYS A 162 -33.40 2.16 -14.75
N CYS A 163 -32.23 2.62 -15.19
CA CYS A 163 -30.94 2.04 -14.82
C CYS A 163 -30.68 2.17 -13.30
N ASP A 164 -30.25 1.08 -12.66
CA ASP A 164 -29.78 1.10 -11.27
C ASP A 164 -28.29 1.46 -11.20
N ILE A 165 -27.86 2.08 -10.09
CA ILE A 165 -26.48 2.50 -9.86
C ILE A 165 -25.81 1.47 -8.95
N LYS A 166 -25.61 0.27 -9.48
CA LYS A 166 -24.97 -0.82 -8.72
C LYS A 166 -23.64 -1.25 -9.32
N ASP A 167 -23.52 -1.27 -10.65
CA ASP A 167 -22.33 -1.73 -11.34
C ASP A 167 -21.69 -0.65 -12.22
N TYR A 168 -20.42 -0.34 -11.96
CA TYR A 168 -19.60 0.53 -12.79
C TYR A 168 -18.96 -0.27 -13.93
N ILE A 169 -19.42 -0.05 -15.16
CA ILE A 169 -18.93 -0.71 -16.36
C ILE A 169 -18.74 0.37 -17.42
N PRO A 170 -17.57 1.03 -17.47
CA PRO A 170 -17.37 2.18 -18.34
C PRO A 170 -17.42 1.73 -19.79
N VAL A 171 -18.23 2.43 -20.59
CA VAL A 171 -18.29 2.23 -22.04
C VAL A 171 -17.90 3.51 -22.75
N CYS A 172 -17.00 3.39 -23.72
CA CYS A 172 -16.62 4.49 -24.59
C CYS A 172 -17.46 4.42 -25.86
N VAL A 173 -18.22 5.49 -26.14
CA VAL A 173 -19.01 5.63 -27.36
C VAL A 173 -18.32 6.66 -28.26
N ASP A 174 -18.12 6.29 -29.54
CA ASP A 174 -17.50 7.10 -30.59
C ASP A 174 -16.11 7.69 -30.27
N GLY A 175 -15.38 7.07 -29.32
CA GLY A 175 -14.03 7.49 -28.94
C GLY A 175 -13.95 8.84 -28.22
N LYS A 176 -15.09 9.47 -27.91
CA LYS A 176 -15.16 10.85 -27.37
C LYS A 176 -15.93 10.96 -26.06
N LYS A 177 -16.89 10.05 -25.80
CA LYS A 177 -17.73 10.09 -24.60
C LYS A 177 -17.62 8.79 -23.81
N THR A 178 -17.33 8.89 -22.52
CA THR A 178 -17.31 7.73 -21.61
C THR A 178 -18.51 7.80 -20.69
N TYR A 179 -19.35 6.76 -20.73
CA TYR A 179 -20.55 6.62 -19.90
C TYR A 179 -20.29 5.70 -18.71
N TYR A 180 -20.98 5.92 -17.58
CA TYR A 180 -20.81 5.16 -16.33
C TYR A 180 -21.18 3.67 -16.48
N SER A 181 -22.19 3.36 -17.29
CA SER A 181 -22.66 2.00 -17.56
C SER A 181 -23.20 1.89 -19.00
N PRO A 182 -23.23 0.69 -19.62
CA PRO A 182 -23.84 0.49 -20.94
C PRO A 182 -25.33 0.90 -20.97
N CYS A 183 -26.03 0.75 -19.84
CA CYS A 183 -27.43 1.17 -19.69
C CYS A 183 -27.58 2.70 -19.82
N SER A 184 -26.67 3.48 -19.22
CA SER A 184 -26.72 4.95 -19.30
C SER A 184 -26.44 5.51 -20.70
N ALA A 185 -25.75 4.72 -21.54
CA ALA A 185 -25.52 5.00 -22.97
C ALA A 185 -26.64 4.48 -23.89
N GLY A 186 -27.57 3.66 -23.36
CA GLY A 186 -28.65 3.06 -24.14
C GLY A 186 -28.18 1.98 -25.13
N CYS A 187 -27.13 1.22 -24.79
CA CYS A 187 -26.61 0.17 -25.66
C CYS A 187 -27.48 -1.10 -25.60
N VAL A 188 -27.89 -1.61 -26.77
CA VAL A 188 -28.78 -2.79 -26.87
C VAL A 188 -28.03 -4.09 -27.17
N GLN A 189 -26.90 -4.01 -27.86
CA GLN A 189 -26.14 -5.18 -28.27
C GLN A 189 -24.88 -5.36 -27.43
N GLN A 190 -24.67 -6.59 -26.96
CA GLN A 190 -23.46 -7.04 -26.27
C GLN A 190 -22.80 -8.13 -27.09
N SER A 191 -21.52 -7.94 -27.42
CA SER A 191 -20.71 -8.90 -28.17
C SER A 191 -19.36 -9.06 -27.48
N GLY A 192 -19.00 -10.27 -27.03
CA GLY A 192 -17.70 -10.53 -26.43
C GLY A 192 -17.69 -11.73 -25.49
N GLU A 193 -16.55 -12.41 -25.43
CA GLU A 193 -16.30 -13.58 -24.59
C GLU A 193 -15.61 -13.13 -23.29
N LYS A 194 -16.15 -13.56 -22.13
CA LYS A 194 -15.72 -13.52 -20.69
C LYS A 194 -14.61 -12.57 -20.17
N GLY A 195 -14.15 -11.57 -20.91
CA GLY A 195 -13.05 -10.68 -20.54
C GLY A 195 -13.01 -9.35 -21.31
N ALA A 196 -13.62 -9.28 -22.50
CA ALA A 196 -13.75 -8.04 -23.29
C ALA A 196 -15.17 -7.94 -23.88
N LEU A 197 -16.10 -7.39 -23.09
CA LEU A 197 -17.46 -7.11 -23.55
C LEU A 197 -17.46 -5.84 -24.41
N LYS A 198 -17.82 -5.97 -25.68
CA LYS A 198 -18.04 -4.85 -26.59
C LYS A 198 -19.54 -4.56 -26.66
N PHE A 199 -19.92 -3.34 -26.32
CA PHE A 199 -21.29 -2.87 -26.45
C PHE A 199 -21.45 -2.10 -27.76
N SER A 200 -22.57 -2.29 -28.44
CA SER A 200 -22.88 -1.63 -29.72
C SER A 200 -24.36 -1.26 -29.79
N GLN A 201 -24.71 -0.38 -30.73
CA GLN A 201 -26.05 0.21 -30.85
C GLN A 201 -26.47 1.01 -29.60
N CYS A 202 -25.71 2.06 -29.30
CA CYS A 202 -25.97 2.93 -28.15
C CYS A 202 -26.77 4.16 -28.60
N SER A 203 -27.98 4.34 -28.09
CA SER A 203 -28.89 5.41 -28.52
C SER A 203 -28.52 6.81 -28.03
N CYS A 204 -27.74 6.92 -26.95
CA CYS A 204 -27.30 8.21 -26.38
C CYS A 204 -25.84 8.57 -26.74
N GLY A 205 -25.22 7.87 -27.70
CA GLY A 205 -23.85 8.10 -28.19
C GLY A 205 -23.59 9.50 -28.72
#